data_AF-A0A845JVT8-F1
#
_entry.id   AF-A0A845JVT8-F1
#
_cell.length_a   1.000
_cell.length_b   1.000
_cell.length_c   1.000
_cell.angle_alpha   90.00
_cell.angle_beta   90.00
_cell.angle_gamma   90.00
#
_symmetry.space_group_name_H-M   'P 1'
#
loop_
_entity.id
_entity.type
_entity.pdbx_description
1 polymer ?
#
loop_
_entity_poly.entity_id
_entity_poly.type
_entity_poly.pdbx_seq_one_letter_code
_entity_poly.pdbx_strand_id
1 'polypeptide(L)'
;MPVRIFNNIASINAQRILGSNNDRLAKSVERISSGIRINRAADDAAGLAISEALRSDIRSLRQAVRNANDGISLINVAEGALNEQASILIRLRELASQAATGTVGSTERQTVQLEFDALRLEIDRISATTEFNGQNLVDGSLASGVTSANQILIQVGIDSGSNSRINLNEQINLAAVTATSLSIDSLSVTSAAGALTALDSINAAISTVTQGRGKVGAVQNRLTRTISNLSISVENLQAAESAIRDADIAEEVALLTRNQILVQASTAMVGQANLIPQSVLQLLG
;
A
#
# COMPACT_ATOMS: atom_id res chain seq x y z
N MET A 1 66.59 -14.36 -21.82
CA MET A 1 66.01 -15.00 -20.61
C MET A 1 66.52 -16.43 -20.54
N PRO A 2 66.97 -16.94 -19.39
CA PRO A 2 67.45 -18.32 -19.29
C PRO A 2 66.29 -19.29 -19.57
N VAL A 3 66.47 -20.17 -20.55
CA VAL A 3 65.48 -21.21 -20.89
C VAL A 3 65.57 -22.31 -19.84
N ARG A 4 64.49 -22.49 -19.06
CA ARG A 4 64.37 -23.54 -18.05
C ARG A 4 63.39 -24.59 -18.56
N ILE A 5 63.85 -25.84 -18.67
CA ILE A 5 63.09 -26.92 -19.34
C ILE A 5 62.07 -27.58 -18.39
N PHE A 6 62.43 -27.75 -17.11
CA PHE A 6 61.57 -28.45 -16.14
C PHE A 6 60.40 -27.61 -15.62
N ASN A 7 60.59 -26.30 -15.43
CA ASN A 7 59.57 -25.40 -14.93
C ASN A 7 59.32 -24.28 -15.95
N ASN A 8 58.32 -24.46 -16.81
CA ASN A 8 57.93 -23.48 -17.81
C ASN A 8 57.11 -22.34 -17.17
N ILE A 9 57.82 -21.34 -16.65
CA ILE A 9 57.22 -20.17 -15.99
C ILE A 9 56.31 -19.39 -16.95
N ALA A 10 56.61 -19.36 -18.26
CA ALA A 10 55.79 -18.68 -19.26
C ALA A 10 54.42 -19.37 -19.42
N SER A 11 54.38 -20.69 -19.44
CA SER A 11 53.13 -21.47 -19.49
C SER A 11 52.31 -21.32 -18.20
N ILE A 12 52.95 -21.40 -17.02
CA ILE A 12 52.27 -21.20 -15.73
C ILE A 12 51.64 -19.79 -15.64
N ASN A 13 52.35 -18.76 -16.10
CA ASN A 13 51.81 -17.40 -16.14
C ASN A 13 50.61 -17.30 -17.10
N ALA A 14 50.74 -17.87 -18.30
CA ALA A 14 49.67 -17.88 -19.30
C ALA A 14 48.41 -18.63 -18.81
N GLN A 15 48.58 -19.76 -18.12
CA GLN A 15 47.47 -20.51 -17.50
C GLN A 15 46.79 -19.72 -16.38
N ARG A 16 47.54 -19.03 -15.52
CA ARG A 16 46.97 -18.15 -14.48
C ARG A 16 46.16 -17.01 -15.08
N ILE A 17 46.66 -16.37 -16.14
CA ILE A 17 45.95 -15.30 -16.85
C ILE A 17 44.69 -15.86 -17.53
N LEU A 18 44.77 -17.04 -18.16
CA LEU A 18 43.63 -17.72 -18.75
C LEU A 18 42.54 -18.00 -17.71
N GLY A 19 42.90 -18.52 -16.53
CA GLY A 19 41.95 -18.73 -15.43
C GLY A 19 41.23 -17.45 -15.01
N SER A 20 41.99 -16.36 -14.78
CA SER A 20 41.40 -15.06 -14.45
C SER A 20 40.48 -14.50 -15.54
N ASN A 21 40.82 -14.71 -16.81
CA ASN A 21 39.98 -14.28 -17.94
C ASN A 21 38.72 -15.12 -18.06
N ASN A 22 38.80 -16.42 -17.76
CA ASN A 22 37.64 -17.30 -17.72
C ASN A 22 36.66 -16.91 -16.60
N ASP A 23 37.17 -16.53 -15.43
CA ASP A 23 36.34 -16.02 -14.32
C ASP A 23 35.64 -14.70 -14.69
N ARG A 24 36.36 -13.79 -15.37
CA ARG A 24 35.79 -12.52 -15.87
C ARG A 24 34.71 -12.76 -16.91
N LEU A 25 34.95 -13.70 -17.83
CA LEU A 25 33.97 -14.10 -18.84
C LEU A 25 32.70 -14.66 -18.18
N ALA A 26 32.86 -15.56 -17.20
CA ALA A 26 31.75 -16.14 -16.46
C ALA A 26 30.91 -15.07 -15.74
N LYS A 27 31.55 -14.07 -15.12
CA LYS A 27 30.85 -12.94 -14.48
C LYS A 27 30.06 -12.08 -15.47
N SER A 28 30.62 -11.75 -16.64
CA SER A 28 29.88 -11.00 -17.66
C SER A 28 28.68 -11.79 -18.19
N VAL A 29 28.82 -13.11 -18.37
CA VAL A 29 27.69 -13.98 -18.73
C VAL A 29 26.62 -13.97 -17.62
N GLU A 30 27.03 -14.09 -16.35
CA GLU A 30 26.11 -14.05 -15.21
C GLU A 30 25.31 -12.74 -15.19
N ARG A 31 25.96 -11.58 -15.32
CA ARG A 31 25.31 -10.26 -15.31
C ARG A 31 24.42 -10.00 -16.52
N ILE A 32 24.84 -10.42 -17.73
CA ILE A 32 23.98 -10.31 -18.92
C ILE A 32 22.76 -11.21 -18.77
N SER A 33 22.93 -12.41 -18.23
CA SER A 33 21.83 -13.37 -18.06
C SER A 33 20.83 -12.94 -16.98
N SER A 34 21.30 -12.33 -15.89
CA SER A 34 20.45 -11.87 -14.79
C SER A 34 19.91 -10.46 -14.98
N GLY A 35 20.53 -9.66 -15.86
CA GLY A 35 20.22 -8.24 -16.06
C GLY A 35 20.68 -7.34 -14.92
N ILE A 36 21.33 -7.89 -13.89
CA ILE A 36 21.76 -7.16 -12.70
C ILE A 36 23.27 -7.28 -12.48
N ARG A 37 23.86 -6.17 -12.05
CA ARG A 37 25.30 -6.00 -11.80
C ARG A 37 25.77 -6.70 -10.53
N ILE A 38 24.92 -6.69 -9.49
CA ILE A 38 25.21 -7.24 -8.16
C ILE A 38 24.38 -8.51 -7.94
N ASN A 39 24.98 -9.68 -8.21
CA ASN A 39 24.31 -10.98 -8.06
C ASN A 39 24.57 -11.61 -6.68
N ARG A 40 25.75 -11.39 -6.10
CA ARG A 40 26.16 -12.01 -4.84
C ARG A 40 26.80 -10.97 -3.92
N ALA A 41 26.84 -11.27 -2.61
CA ALA A 41 27.47 -10.41 -1.62
C ALA A 41 28.98 -10.19 -1.87
N ALA A 42 29.62 -11.11 -2.59
CA ALA A 42 31.03 -11.00 -2.98
C ALA A 42 31.29 -9.97 -4.09
N ASP A 43 30.26 -9.54 -4.84
CA ASP A 43 30.41 -8.53 -5.89
C ASP A 43 30.42 -7.12 -5.30
N ASP A 44 29.47 -6.83 -4.41
CA ASP A 44 29.38 -5.60 -3.63
C ASP A 44 28.47 -5.83 -2.42
N ALA A 45 29.06 -5.99 -1.25
CA ALA A 45 28.31 -6.25 -0.02
C ALA A 45 27.45 -5.04 0.40
N ALA A 46 27.93 -3.82 0.18
CA ALA A 46 27.20 -2.60 0.54
C ALA A 46 26.05 -2.34 -0.44
N GLY A 47 26.30 -2.44 -1.75
CA GLY A 47 25.28 -2.29 -2.77
C GLY A 47 24.19 -3.36 -2.68
N LEU A 48 24.54 -4.61 -2.37
CA LEU A 48 23.56 -5.65 -2.10
C LEU A 48 22.71 -5.36 -0.86
N ALA A 49 23.33 -4.94 0.25
CA ALA A 49 22.59 -4.62 1.48
C ALA A 49 21.59 -3.47 1.28
N ILE A 50 22.00 -2.40 0.59
CA ILE A 50 21.13 -1.26 0.29
C ILE A 50 20.00 -1.67 -0.65
N SER A 51 20.30 -2.40 -1.72
CA SER A 51 19.26 -2.84 -2.68
C SER A 51 18.23 -3.79 -2.05
N GLU A 52 18.64 -4.71 -1.17
CA GLU A 52 17.69 -5.57 -0.46
C GLU A 52 16.83 -4.77 0.55
N ALA A 53 17.39 -3.76 1.22
CA ALA A 53 16.61 -2.84 2.05
C ALA A 53 15.57 -2.07 1.20
N LEU A 54 15.97 -1.48 0.07
CA LEU A 54 15.06 -0.79 -0.85
C LEU A 54 13.96 -1.73 -1.36
N ARG A 55 14.28 -2.98 -1.70
CA ARG A 55 13.27 -3.98 -2.12
C ARG A 55 12.30 -4.33 -1.02
N SER A 56 12.77 -4.44 0.22
CA SER A 56 11.92 -4.64 1.40
C SER A 56 10.94 -3.48 1.56
N ASP A 57 11.44 -2.25 1.46
CA ASP A 57 10.63 -1.03 1.59
C ASP A 57 9.60 -0.93 0.46
N ILE A 58 10.00 -1.18 -0.79
CA ILE A 58 9.10 -1.20 -1.95
C ILE A 58 7.96 -2.21 -1.76
N ARG A 59 8.26 -3.43 -1.29
CA ARG A 59 7.23 -4.45 -1.03
C ARG A 59 6.28 -4.02 0.07
N SER A 60 6.81 -3.43 1.13
CA SER A 60 6.05 -2.93 2.27
C SER A 60 5.14 -1.75 1.87
N LEU A 61 5.66 -0.79 1.09
CA LEU A 61 4.89 0.34 0.56
C LEU A 61 3.81 -0.11 -0.43
N ARG A 62 4.07 -1.13 -1.26
CA ARG A 62 3.02 -1.72 -2.11
C ARG A 62 1.92 -2.38 -1.29
N GLN A 63 2.24 -3.00 -0.15
CA GLN A 63 1.22 -3.49 0.78
C GLN A 63 0.48 -2.33 1.44
N ALA A 64 1.16 -1.26 1.83
CA ALA A 64 0.53 -0.06 2.38
C ALA A 64 -0.47 0.58 1.40
N VAL A 65 -0.17 0.61 0.10
CA VAL A 65 -1.13 1.02 -0.94
C VAL A 65 -2.37 0.12 -0.94
N ARG A 66 -2.21 -1.20 -0.83
CA ARG A 66 -3.36 -2.12 -0.73
C ARG A 66 -4.18 -1.86 0.54
N ASN A 67 -3.53 -1.76 1.70
CA ASN A 67 -4.19 -1.45 2.97
C ASN A 67 -4.97 -0.13 2.89
N ALA A 68 -4.41 0.90 2.24
CA ALA A 68 -5.09 2.18 2.04
C ALA A 68 -6.32 2.06 1.14
N ASN A 69 -6.26 1.22 0.09
CA ASN A 69 -7.42 0.91 -0.75
C ASN A 69 -8.50 0.15 0.05
N ASP A 70 -8.12 -0.82 0.88
CA ASP A 70 -9.06 -1.52 1.77
C ASP A 70 -9.73 -0.53 2.75
N GLY A 71 -8.97 0.44 3.26
CA GLY A 71 -9.50 1.56 4.06
C GLY A 71 -10.50 2.42 3.29
N ILE A 72 -10.28 2.70 2.01
CA ILE A 72 -11.25 3.38 1.14
C ILE A 72 -12.52 2.53 0.97
N SER A 73 -12.39 1.22 0.77
CA SER A 73 -13.53 0.31 0.65
C SER A 73 -14.38 0.30 1.92
N LEU A 74 -13.75 0.23 3.10
CA LEU A 74 -14.43 0.35 4.39
C LEU A 74 -15.18 1.67 4.52
N ILE A 75 -14.53 2.78 4.16
CA ILE A 75 -15.14 4.12 4.19
C ILE A 75 -16.33 4.24 3.24
N ASN A 76 -16.26 3.64 2.05
CA ASN A 76 -17.37 3.67 1.09
C ASN A 76 -18.61 2.95 1.64
N VAL A 77 -18.42 1.85 2.38
CA VAL A 77 -19.54 1.14 3.05
C VAL A 77 -20.16 2.03 4.14
N ALA A 78 -19.33 2.69 4.96
CA ALA A 78 -19.81 3.64 5.96
C ALA A 78 -20.57 4.83 5.35
N GLU A 79 -20.03 5.45 4.29
CA GLU A 79 -20.66 6.57 3.60
C GLU A 79 -21.99 6.17 2.96
N GLY A 80 -22.08 4.96 2.39
CA GLY A 80 -23.33 4.43 1.86
C GLY A 80 -24.42 4.34 2.92
N ALA A 81 -24.10 3.78 4.09
CA ALA A 81 -25.03 3.69 5.21
C ALA A 81 -25.45 5.08 5.73
N LEU A 82 -24.49 6.00 5.89
CA LEU A 82 -24.77 7.37 6.32
C LEU A 82 -25.64 8.14 5.31
N ASN A 83 -25.50 7.85 4.02
CA ASN A 83 -26.34 8.45 2.98
C ASN A 83 -27.80 7.99 3.05
N GLU A 84 -28.02 6.69 3.29
CA GLU A 84 -29.36 6.15 3.52
C GLU A 84 -29.98 6.71 4.81
N GLN A 85 -29.22 6.72 5.92
CA GLN A 85 -29.68 7.31 7.18
C GLN A 85 -30.00 8.80 7.04
N ALA A 86 -29.21 9.57 6.29
CA ALA A 86 -29.51 10.98 6.00
C ALA A 86 -30.82 11.15 5.21
N SER A 87 -31.07 10.27 4.23
CA SER A 87 -32.30 10.28 3.43
C SER A 87 -33.53 9.97 4.29
N ILE A 88 -33.42 9.00 5.20
CA ILE A 88 -34.46 8.69 6.18
C ILE A 88 -34.73 9.87 7.13
N LEU A 89 -33.69 10.53 7.63
CA LEU A 89 -33.84 11.71 8.50
C LEU A 89 -34.54 12.87 7.77
N ILE A 90 -34.27 13.08 6.48
CA ILE A 90 -34.98 14.06 5.66
C ILE A 90 -36.46 13.69 5.54
N ARG A 91 -36.79 12.40 5.35
CA ARG A 91 -38.18 11.92 5.33
C ARG A 91 -38.87 12.08 6.69
N LEU A 92 -38.19 11.78 7.80
CA LEU A 92 -38.69 12.02 9.16
C LEU A 92 -39.01 13.51 9.38
N ARG A 93 -38.16 14.41 8.86
CA ARG A 93 -38.41 15.86 8.92
C ARG A 93 -39.65 16.26 8.12
N GLU A 94 -39.86 15.68 6.95
CA GLU A 94 -41.06 15.91 6.14
C GLU A 94 -42.33 15.49 6.89
N LEU A 95 -42.33 14.29 7.47
CA LEU A 95 -43.45 13.78 8.28
C LEU A 95 -43.71 14.64 9.52
N ALA A 96 -42.65 15.07 10.22
CA ALA A 96 -42.78 15.99 11.35
C ALA A 96 -43.38 17.34 10.91
N SER A 97 -42.95 17.89 9.78
CA SER A 97 -43.52 19.13 9.23
C SER A 97 -44.99 18.95 8.82
N GLN A 98 -45.36 17.81 8.24
CA GLN A 98 -46.73 17.49 7.90
C GLN A 98 -47.59 17.42 9.16
N ALA A 99 -47.15 16.68 10.18
CA ALA A 99 -47.86 16.52 11.44
C ALA A 99 -47.97 17.83 12.26
N ALA A 100 -46.99 18.74 12.12
CA ALA A 100 -47.02 20.05 12.77
C ALA A 100 -48.11 20.98 12.23
N THR A 101 -48.65 20.70 11.03
CA THR A 101 -49.64 21.56 10.40
C THR A 101 -51.00 21.45 11.12
N GLY A 102 -51.64 22.60 11.36
CA GLY A 102 -52.92 22.69 12.07
C GLY A 102 -54.12 22.09 11.32
N THR A 103 -54.00 21.85 10.01
CA THR A 103 -55.04 21.23 9.18
C THR A 103 -55.06 19.71 9.27
N VAL A 104 -54.06 19.09 9.89
CA VAL A 104 -53.96 17.64 10.08
C VAL A 104 -54.66 17.23 11.38
N GLY A 105 -55.64 16.34 11.27
CA GLY A 105 -56.41 15.83 12.41
C GLY A 105 -55.62 14.82 13.26
N SER A 106 -56.20 14.43 14.40
CA SER A 106 -55.54 13.48 15.32
C SER A 106 -55.38 12.07 14.71
N THR A 107 -56.34 11.64 13.89
CA THR A 107 -56.30 10.33 13.22
C THR A 107 -55.20 10.31 12.16
N GLU A 108 -55.07 11.35 11.35
CA GLU A 108 -54.02 11.45 10.34
C GLU A 108 -52.63 11.53 10.98
N ARG A 109 -52.48 12.24 12.11
CA ARG A 109 -51.22 12.26 12.86
C ARG A 109 -50.84 10.88 13.41
N GLN A 110 -51.81 10.07 13.83
CA GLN A 110 -51.54 8.69 14.25
C GLN A 110 -51.04 7.84 13.07
N THR A 111 -51.59 8.01 11.87
CA THR A 111 -51.09 7.33 10.68
C THR A 111 -49.67 7.76 10.32
N VAL A 112 -49.37 9.07 10.40
CA VAL A 112 -48.01 9.61 10.17
C VAL A 112 -47.03 9.06 11.22
N GLN A 113 -47.46 8.91 12.47
CA GLN A 113 -46.64 8.32 13.53
C GLN A 113 -46.22 6.87 13.21
N LEU A 114 -47.09 6.07 12.59
CA LEU A 114 -46.74 4.70 12.20
C LEU A 114 -45.58 4.67 11.17
N GLU A 115 -45.62 5.55 10.17
CA GLU A 115 -44.51 5.70 9.21
C GLU A 115 -43.25 6.23 9.91
N PHE A 116 -43.40 7.21 10.80
CA PHE A 116 -42.31 7.78 11.58
C PHE A 116 -41.58 6.72 12.43
N ASP A 117 -42.32 5.85 13.12
CA ASP A 117 -41.77 4.77 13.93
C ASP A 117 -41.08 3.71 13.07
N ALA A 118 -41.65 3.36 11.91
CA ALA A 118 -41.02 2.41 10.99
C ALA A 118 -39.67 2.92 10.46
N LEU A 119 -39.62 4.20 10.05
CA LEU A 119 -38.39 4.84 9.59
C LEU A 119 -37.34 4.96 10.70
N ARG A 120 -37.76 5.19 11.94
CA ARG A 120 -36.86 5.21 13.10
C ARG A 120 -36.23 3.84 13.36
N LEU A 121 -37.02 2.77 13.32
CA LEU A 121 -36.50 1.40 13.43
C LEU A 121 -35.56 1.06 12.28
N GLU A 122 -35.80 1.60 11.09
CA GLU A 122 -34.93 1.40 9.94
C GLU A 122 -33.54 2.06 10.13
N ILE A 123 -33.47 3.24 10.76
CA ILE A 123 -32.17 3.85 11.13
C ILE A 123 -31.38 2.91 12.05
N ASP A 124 -32.02 2.35 13.07
CA ASP A 124 -31.39 1.41 14.01
C ASP A 124 -30.96 0.11 13.32
N ARG A 125 -31.79 -0.40 12.40
CA ARG A 125 -31.45 -1.58 11.59
C ARG A 125 -30.22 -1.33 10.71
N ILE A 126 -30.18 -0.22 9.97
CA ILE A 126 -29.02 0.15 9.14
C ILE A 126 -27.77 0.26 10.02
N SER A 127 -27.90 0.89 11.19
CA SER A 127 -26.81 1.03 12.15
C SER A 127 -26.22 -0.32 12.58
N ALA A 128 -27.09 -1.28 12.90
CA ALA A 128 -26.70 -2.60 13.37
C ALA A 128 -26.20 -3.56 12.26
N THR A 129 -26.66 -3.39 11.01
CA THR A 129 -26.28 -4.29 9.90
C THR A 129 -25.11 -3.79 9.06
N THR A 130 -24.68 -2.54 9.23
CA THR A 130 -23.58 -1.98 8.45
C THR A 130 -22.24 -2.41 9.04
N GLU A 131 -21.67 -3.45 8.44
CA GLU A 131 -20.36 -3.98 8.80
C GLU A 131 -19.43 -4.09 7.59
N PHE A 132 -18.13 -4.07 7.87
CA PHE A 132 -17.10 -4.44 6.92
C PHE A 132 -16.16 -5.45 7.57
N ASN A 133 -16.09 -6.66 7.00
CA ASN A 133 -15.26 -7.75 7.52
C ASN A 133 -15.50 -8.05 9.02
N GLY A 134 -16.76 -8.05 9.45
CA GLY A 134 -17.19 -8.30 10.84
C GLY A 134 -17.00 -7.13 11.80
N GLN A 135 -16.60 -5.95 11.32
CA GLN A 135 -16.53 -4.72 12.12
C GLN A 135 -17.68 -3.79 11.75
N ASN A 136 -18.53 -3.47 12.72
CA ASN A 136 -19.58 -2.46 12.54
C ASN A 136 -18.94 -1.08 12.30
N LEU A 137 -19.61 -0.22 11.53
CA LEU A 137 -19.01 1.06 11.10
C LEU A 137 -19.76 2.32 11.58
N VAL A 138 -21.04 2.21 11.91
CA VAL A 138 -21.94 3.35 12.21
C VAL A 138 -22.65 3.23 13.56
N ASP A 139 -22.40 2.14 14.30
CA ASP A 139 -22.95 1.89 15.64
C ASP A 139 -22.20 2.62 16.77
N GLY A 140 -21.15 3.38 16.43
CA GLY A 140 -20.28 4.10 17.37
C GLY A 140 -18.92 3.45 17.58
N SER A 141 -18.64 2.32 16.93
CA SER A 141 -17.31 1.69 16.88
C SER A 141 -16.21 2.62 16.34
N LEU A 142 -16.56 3.63 15.54
CA LEU A 142 -15.66 4.65 14.98
C LEU A 142 -15.53 5.91 15.86
N ALA A 143 -16.06 5.91 17.08
CA ALA A 143 -15.88 7.01 18.01
C ALA A 143 -14.43 7.04 18.55
N SER A 144 -13.94 8.24 18.87
CA SER A 144 -12.58 8.41 19.43
C SER A 144 -12.43 7.83 20.85
N GLY A 145 -13.54 7.70 21.57
CA GLY A 145 -13.59 7.14 22.93
C GLY A 145 -13.49 5.62 23.02
N VAL A 146 -13.44 4.91 21.88
CA VAL A 146 -13.26 3.46 21.83
C VAL A 146 -11.84 3.09 22.28
N THR A 147 -11.72 2.01 23.06
CA THR A 147 -10.42 1.50 23.55
C THR A 147 -9.45 1.27 22.40
N SER A 148 -8.17 1.61 22.56
CA SER A 148 -7.16 1.53 21.50
C SER A 148 -7.05 0.17 20.80
N ALA A 149 -7.42 -0.93 21.46
CA ALA A 149 -7.43 -2.28 20.88
C ALA A 149 -8.51 -2.48 19.80
N ASN A 150 -9.60 -1.72 19.86
CA ASN A 150 -10.75 -1.81 18.94
C ASN A 150 -10.79 -0.65 17.93
N GLN A 151 -9.77 0.20 17.92
CA GLN A 151 -9.66 1.26 16.93
C GLN A 151 -9.27 0.68 15.57
N ILE A 152 -9.77 1.29 14.50
CA ILE A 152 -9.47 0.89 13.14
C ILE A 152 -8.27 1.71 12.66
N LEU A 153 -7.11 1.05 12.58
CA LEU A 153 -5.87 1.66 12.10
C LEU A 153 -5.53 1.12 10.71
N ILE A 154 -5.35 2.03 9.75
CA ILE A 154 -4.84 1.70 8.43
C ILE A 154 -3.33 1.93 8.42
N GLN A 155 -2.56 0.85 8.27
CA GLN A 155 -1.11 0.92 8.14
C GLN A 155 -0.73 1.37 6.72
N VAL A 156 -0.16 2.57 6.63
CA VAL A 156 0.24 3.21 5.36
C VAL A 156 1.75 3.45 5.24
N GLY A 157 2.51 3.27 6.32
CA GLY A 157 3.98 3.36 6.32
C GLY A 157 4.67 2.03 6.60
N ILE A 158 6.00 2.08 6.62
CA ILE A 158 6.88 0.91 6.77
C ILE A 158 7.28 0.61 8.22
N ASP A 159 7.14 1.59 9.12
CA ASP A 159 7.55 1.48 10.51
C ASP A 159 6.36 1.26 11.48
N SER A 160 6.68 1.04 12.75
CA SER A 160 5.71 0.91 13.84
C SER A 160 5.27 2.27 14.42
N GLY A 161 5.69 3.39 13.84
CA GLY A 161 5.39 4.73 14.32
C GLY A 161 3.92 5.11 14.12
N SER A 162 3.43 6.05 14.92
CA SER A 162 2.08 6.61 14.78
C SER A 162 1.87 7.30 13.43
N ASN A 163 2.92 7.89 12.87
CA ASN A 163 2.87 8.61 11.59
C ASN A 163 2.68 7.67 10.39
N SER A 164 3.04 6.40 10.54
CA SER A 164 2.83 5.35 9.53
C SER A 164 1.41 4.76 9.58
N ARG A 165 0.54 5.29 10.43
CA ARG A 165 -0.83 4.80 10.62
C ARG A 165 -1.84 5.92 10.46
N ILE A 166 -2.97 5.60 9.85
CA ILE A 166 -4.14 6.47 9.83
C ILE A 166 -5.18 5.85 10.76
N ASN A 167 -5.41 6.50 11.91
CA ASN A 167 -6.44 6.08 12.85
C ASN A 167 -7.80 6.65 12.41
N LEU A 168 -8.71 5.78 11.95
CA LEU A 168 -10.02 6.21 11.47
C LEU A 168 -10.88 6.76 12.61
N ASN A 169 -10.77 6.20 13.82
CA ASN A 169 -11.55 6.63 14.99
C ASN A 169 -11.25 8.07 15.40
N GLU A 170 -9.98 8.46 15.41
CA GLU A 170 -9.59 9.84 15.76
C GLU A 170 -9.99 10.84 14.69
N GLN A 171 -9.91 10.46 13.41
CA GLN A 171 -10.15 11.37 12.30
C GLN A 171 -11.64 11.54 12.00
N ILE A 172 -12.39 10.45 12.00
CA ILE A 172 -13.83 10.47 11.74
C ILE A 172 -14.58 10.83 13.03
N ASN A 173 -14.19 10.25 14.18
CA ASN A 173 -14.86 10.41 15.47
C ASN A 173 -16.39 10.38 15.30
N LEU A 174 -16.88 9.27 14.74
CA LEU A 174 -18.29 9.08 14.49
C LEU A 174 -18.92 8.53 15.75
N ALA A 175 -19.74 9.34 16.43
CA ALA A 175 -20.64 8.83 17.44
C ALA A 175 -21.65 7.87 16.79
N ALA A 176 -22.24 6.97 17.58
CA ALA A 176 -23.26 6.06 17.11
C ALA A 176 -24.35 6.82 16.34
N VAL A 177 -24.77 6.29 15.20
CA VAL A 177 -25.90 6.81 14.42
C VAL A 177 -27.07 5.86 14.63
N THR A 178 -27.74 6.01 15.76
CA THR A 178 -28.92 5.24 16.20
C THR A 178 -30.00 6.23 16.62
N ALA A 179 -31.24 5.77 16.71
CA ALA A 179 -32.34 6.60 17.17
C ALA A 179 -32.09 7.18 18.58
N THR A 180 -31.46 6.39 19.46
CA THR A 180 -31.16 6.80 20.84
C THR A 180 -30.05 7.85 20.89
N SER A 181 -28.94 7.62 20.17
CA SER A 181 -27.81 8.55 20.17
C SER A 181 -28.12 9.88 19.47
N LEU A 182 -29.05 9.87 18.51
CA LEU A 182 -29.55 11.07 17.84
C LEU A 182 -30.68 11.77 18.62
N SER A 183 -31.07 11.26 19.79
CA SER A 183 -32.19 11.78 20.60
C SER A 183 -33.52 11.83 19.84
N ILE A 184 -33.78 10.84 18.98
CA ILE A 184 -35.03 10.71 18.21
C ILE A 184 -35.88 9.51 18.65
N ASP A 185 -35.44 8.74 19.65
CA ASP A 185 -36.06 7.48 20.10
C ASP A 185 -37.43 7.68 20.77
N SER A 186 -37.60 8.76 21.52
CA SER A 186 -38.83 9.06 22.25
C SER A 186 -39.70 10.12 21.59
N LEU A 187 -39.39 10.52 20.35
CA LEU A 187 -40.13 11.56 19.64
C LEU A 187 -41.50 11.06 19.20
N SER A 188 -42.49 11.94 19.32
CA SER A 188 -43.87 11.67 18.92
C SER A 188 -44.44 12.85 18.16
N VAL A 189 -45.02 12.56 17.00
CA VAL A 189 -45.66 13.53 16.10
C VAL A 189 -47.19 13.49 16.20
N THR A 190 -47.74 12.83 17.24
CA THR A 190 -49.20 12.73 17.45
C THR A 190 -49.87 14.05 17.86
N SER A 191 -49.08 15.04 18.28
CA SER A 191 -49.54 16.40 18.58
C SER A 191 -48.74 17.44 17.80
N ALA A 192 -49.35 18.60 17.50
CA ALA A 192 -48.67 19.67 16.79
C ALA A 192 -47.43 20.19 17.56
N ALA A 193 -47.53 20.29 18.90
CA ALA A 193 -46.40 20.69 19.73
C ALA A 193 -45.27 19.66 19.72
N GLY A 194 -45.60 18.36 19.83
CA GLY A 194 -44.61 17.27 19.73
C GLY A 194 -43.95 17.18 18.36
N ALA A 195 -44.70 17.46 17.29
CA ALA A 195 -44.17 17.53 15.93
C ALA A 195 -43.17 18.68 15.74
N LEU A 196 -43.40 19.84 16.37
CA LEU A 196 -42.44 20.95 16.36
C LEU A 196 -41.15 20.60 17.12
N THR A 197 -41.25 19.99 18.30
CA THR A 197 -40.05 19.53 19.02
C THR A 197 -39.30 18.45 18.25
N ALA A 198 -40.03 17.56 17.57
CA ALA A 198 -39.43 16.54 16.73
C ALA A 198 -38.65 17.17 15.56
N LEU A 199 -39.17 18.24 14.96
CA LEU A 199 -38.51 18.95 13.86
C LEU A 199 -37.14 19.51 14.28
N ASP A 200 -37.05 20.11 15.46
CA ASP A 200 -35.80 20.66 15.99
C ASP A 200 -34.76 19.55 16.25
N SER A 201 -35.17 18.47 16.91
CA SER A 201 -34.30 17.31 17.17
C SER A 201 -33.85 16.61 15.88
N ILE A 202 -34.73 16.47 14.88
CA ILE A 202 -34.37 15.89 13.57
C ILE A 202 -33.40 16.80 12.82
N ASN A 203 -33.56 18.13 12.89
CA ASN A 203 -32.60 19.06 12.28
C ASN A 203 -31.21 18.93 12.93
N ALA A 204 -31.14 18.77 14.25
CA ALA A 204 -29.89 18.50 14.96
C ALA A 204 -29.28 17.14 14.55
N ALA A 205 -30.11 16.10 14.40
CA ALA A 205 -29.69 14.79 13.93
C ALA A 205 -29.14 14.84 12.49
N ILE A 206 -29.83 15.51 11.56
CA ILE A 206 -29.35 15.73 10.19
C ILE A 206 -28.00 16.45 10.20
N SER A 207 -27.85 17.49 11.02
CA SER A 207 -26.58 18.22 11.14
C SER A 207 -25.44 17.31 11.62
N THR A 208 -25.71 16.45 12.61
CA THR A 208 -24.73 15.50 13.15
C THR A 208 -24.31 14.46 12.11
N VAL A 209 -25.27 13.84 11.42
CA VAL A 209 -24.98 12.86 10.35
C VAL A 209 -24.23 13.51 9.19
N THR A 210 -24.63 14.72 8.77
CA THR A 210 -23.95 15.47 7.71
C THR A 210 -22.52 15.83 8.10
N GLN A 211 -22.28 16.20 9.36
CA GLN A 211 -20.92 16.43 9.86
C GLN A 211 -20.10 15.14 9.85
N GLY A 212 -20.68 14.01 10.26
CA GLY A 212 -20.06 12.68 10.16
C GLY A 212 -19.62 12.37 8.74
N ARG A 213 -20.52 12.51 7.75
CA ARG A 213 -20.23 12.33 6.32
C ARG A 213 -19.11 13.26 5.82
N GLY A 214 -19.13 14.52 6.24
CA GLY A 214 -18.06 15.48 5.92
C GLY A 214 -16.68 14.99 6.39
N LYS A 215 -16.60 14.40 7.58
CA LYS A 215 -15.35 13.82 8.11
C LYS A 215 -14.96 12.55 7.37
N VAL A 216 -15.92 11.67 7.05
CA VAL A 216 -15.69 10.45 6.24
C VAL A 216 -15.10 10.83 4.88
N GLY A 217 -15.68 11.81 4.18
CA GLY A 217 -15.15 12.32 2.92
C GLY A 217 -13.77 12.99 3.04
N ALA A 218 -13.49 13.68 4.15
CA ALA A 218 -12.16 14.23 4.40
C ALA A 218 -11.09 13.12 4.52
N VAL A 219 -11.42 12.01 5.22
CA VAL A 219 -10.52 10.87 5.35
C VAL A 219 -10.35 10.13 4.03
N GLN A 220 -11.40 9.99 3.22
CA GLN A 220 -11.30 9.44 1.87
C GLN A 220 -10.31 10.24 1.00
N ASN A 221 -10.44 11.56 0.99
CA ASN A 221 -9.51 12.44 0.27
C ASN A 221 -8.07 12.31 0.78
N ARG A 222 -7.90 12.18 2.10
CA ARG A 222 -6.59 11.94 2.71
C ARG A 222 -5.99 10.60 2.25
N LEU A 223 -6.75 9.52 2.28
CA LEU A 223 -6.29 8.19 1.81
C LEU A 223 -5.90 8.20 0.34
N THR A 224 -6.69 8.84 -0.53
CA THR A 224 -6.35 9.00 -1.95
C THR A 224 -5.02 9.73 -2.13
N ARG A 225 -4.80 10.83 -1.39
CA ARG A 225 -3.51 11.56 -1.42
C ARG A 225 -2.36 10.70 -0.89
N THR A 226 -2.60 9.93 0.18
CA THR A 226 -1.61 8.99 0.71
C THR A 226 -1.25 7.93 -0.33
N ILE A 227 -2.22 7.33 -1.03
CA ILE A 227 -1.97 6.35 -2.09
C ILE A 227 -1.11 6.96 -3.21
N SER A 228 -1.42 8.18 -3.65
CA SER A 228 -0.62 8.87 -4.67
C SER A 228 0.81 9.12 -4.20
N ASN A 229 1.00 9.56 -2.95
CA ASN A 229 2.33 9.79 -2.38
C ASN A 229 3.13 8.48 -2.21
N LEU A 230 2.49 7.41 -1.75
CA LEU A 230 3.12 6.09 -1.64
C LEU A 230 3.51 5.53 -3.00
N SER A 231 2.68 5.73 -4.02
CA SER A 231 2.97 5.29 -5.40
C SER A 231 4.19 6.01 -5.97
N ILE A 232 4.30 7.33 -5.77
CA ILE A 232 5.48 8.11 -6.15
C ILE A 232 6.72 7.63 -5.39
N SER A 233 6.56 7.33 -4.08
CA SER A 233 7.68 6.82 -3.27
C SER A 233 8.16 5.44 -3.75
N VAL A 234 7.23 4.55 -4.11
CA VAL A 234 7.54 3.24 -4.71
C VAL A 234 8.31 3.41 -6.03
N GLU A 235 7.87 4.32 -6.89
CA GLU A 235 8.55 4.60 -8.17
C GLU A 235 9.97 5.13 -7.95
N ASN A 236 10.13 6.12 -7.07
CA ASN A 236 11.44 6.71 -6.76
C ASN A 236 12.40 5.69 -6.13
N LEU A 237 11.93 4.86 -5.20
CA LEU A 237 12.75 3.80 -4.59
C LEU A 237 13.09 2.70 -5.60
N GLN A 238 12.18 2.38 -6.53
CA GLN A 238 12.45 1.42 -7.59
C GLN A 238 13.49 1.96 -8.58
N ALA A 239 13.44 3.25 -8.92
CA ALA A 239 14.47 3.89 -9.73
C ALA A 239 15.83 3.89 -9.01
N ALA A 240 15.85 4.15 -7.70
CA ALA A 240 17.07 4.08 -6.89
C ALA A 240 17.63 2.65 -6.80
N GLU A 241 16.77 1.64 -6.66
CA GLU A 241 17.18 0.24 -6.64
C GLU A 241 17.76 -0.20 -7.98
N SER A 242 17.11 0.19 -9.09
CA SER A 242 17.59 -0.05 -10.45
C SER A 242 18.99 0.55 -10.67
N ALA A 243 19.23 1.81 -10.28
CA ALA A 243 20.54 2.44 -10.42
C ALA A 243 21.68 1.73 -9.64
N ILE A 244 21.34 1.05 -8.55
CA ILE A 244 22.30 0.29 -7.73
C ILE A 244 22.51 -1.10 -8.31
N ARG A 245 21.43 -1.78 -8.70
CA ARG A 245 21.43 -3.22 -8.97
C ARG A 245 21.46 -3.57 -10.44
N ASP A 246 20.83 -2.81 -11.32
CA ASP A 246 20.73 -3.14 -12.73
C ASP A 246 22.08 -2.95 -13.44
N ALA A 247 22.33 -3.82 -14.44
CA ALA A 247 23.51 -3.74 -15.27
C ALA A 247 23.22 -2.97 -16.57
N ASP A 248 24.15 -2.13 -17.00
CA ASP A 248 24.14 -1.61 -18.38
C ASP A 248 24.55 -2.74 -19.34
N ILE A 249 23.57 -3.27 -20.06
CA ILE A 249 23.78 -4.37 -21.00
C ILE A 249 24.72 -3.98 -22.14
N ALA A 250 24.73 -2.72 -22.57
CA ALA A 250 25.63 -2.30 -23.64
C ALA A 250 27.10 -2.38 -23.18
N GLU A 251 27.38 -1.92 -21.97
CA GLU A 251 28.71 -2.04 -21.36
C GLU A 251 29.08 -3.51 -21.11
N GLU A 252 28.18 -4.32 -20.54
CA GLU A 252 28.47 -5.72 -20.24
C GLU A 252 28.68 -6.56 -21.51
N VAL A 253 27.99 -6.26 -22.61
CA VAL A 253 28.25 -6.91 -23.92
C VAL A 253 29.61 -6.52 -24.49
N ALA A 254 30.04 -5.27 -24.33
CA ALA A 254 31.39 -4.85 -24.72
C ALA A 254 32.46 -5.55 -23.85
N LEU A 255 32.21 -5.71 -22.56
CA LEU A 255 33.09 -6.47 -21.66
C LEU A 255 33.11 -7.96 -22.00
N LEU A 256 31.96 -8.56 -22.32
CA LEU A 256 31.84 -9.95 -22.74
C LEU A 256 32.69 -10.22 -23.98
N THR A 257 32.54 -9.41 -25.02
CA THR A 257 33.30 -9.56 -26.27
C THR A 257 34.80 -9.39 -26.04
N ARG A 258 35.21 -8.38 -25.25
CA ARG A 258 36.62 -8.22 -24.84
C ARG A 258 37.15 -9.46 -24.11
N ASN A 259 36.38 -9.98 -23.15
CA ASN A 259 36.80 -11.14 -22.35
C ASN A 259 36.87 -12.42 -23.20
N GLN A 260 35.97 -12.60 -24.18
CA GLN A 260 36.04 -13.70 -25.16
C GLN A 260 37.32 -13.64 -25.99
N ILE A 261 37.67 -12.47 -26.51
CA ILE A 261 38.93 -12.26 -27.26
C ILE A 261 40.14 -12.55 -26.37
N LEU A 262 40.13 -12.10 -25.12
CA LEU A 262 41.22 -12.35 -24.16
C LEU A 262 41.37 -13.84 -23.83
N VAL A 263 40.27 -14.59 -23.68
CA VAL A 263 40.32 -16.04 -23.48
C VAL A 263 40.92 -16.73 -24.72
N GLN A 264 40.45 -16.39 -25.93
CA GLN A 264 41.01 -16.94 -27.18
C GLN A 264 42.52 -16.64 -27.31
N ALA A 265 42.93 -15.39 -27.08
CA ALA A 265 44.35 -15.00 -27.10
C ALA A 265 45.17 -15.72 -26.02
N SER A 266 44.62 -15.86 -24.81
CA SER A 266 45.30 -16.57 -23.71
C SER A 266 45.46 -18.06 -24.02
N THR A 267 44.47 -18.71 -24.63
CA THR A 267 44.58 -20.12 -25.06
C THR A 267 45.65 -20.30 -26.14
N ALA A 268 45.73 -19.38 -27.11
CA ALA A 268 46.79 -19.39 -28.12
C ALA A 268 48.18 -19.20 -27.49
N MET A 269 48.31 -18.29 -26.52
CA MET A 269 49.56 -18.04 -25.80
C MET A 269 49.98 -19.21 -24.90
N VAL A 270 49.05 -19.92 -24.27
CA VAL A 270 49.35 -21.17 -23.54
C VAL A 270 49.88 -22.23 -24.51
N GLY A 271 49.25 -22.38 -25.67
CA GLY A 271 49.72 -23.26 -26.73
C GLY A 271 51.15 -22.90 -27.18
N GLN A 272 51.40 -21.63 -27.47
CA GLN A 272 52.72 -21.14 -27.88
C GLN A 272 53.78 -21.29 -26.77
N ALA A 273 53.42 -20.99 -25.52
CA ALA A 273 54.33 -21.11 -24.39
C ALA A 273 54.77 -22.56 -24.17
N ASN A 274 53.90 -23.55 -24.46
CA ASN A 274 54.24 -24.97 -24.38
C ASN A 274 55.18 -25.45 -25.50
N LEU A 275 55.22 -24.74 -26.64
CA LEU A 275 56.11 -25.07 -27.77
C LEU A 275 57.55 -24.58 -27.56
N ILE A 276 57.77 -23.53 -26.77
CA ILE A 276 59.11 -22.93 -26.54
C ILE A 276 60.14 -23.95 -25.99
N PRO A 277 59.83 -24.78 -24.97
CA PRO A 277 60.78 -25.80 -24.52
C PRO A 277 61.03 -26.89 -25.57
N GLN A 278 60.01 -27.27 -26.35
CA GLN A 278 60.10 -28.32 -27.37
C GLN A 278 60.99 -27.89 -28.55
N SER A 279 60.85 -26.64 -29.03
CA SER A 279 61.69 -26.13 -30.11
C SER A 279 63.16 -26.00 -29.69
N VAL A 280 63.44 -25.68 -28.42
CA VAL A 280 64.80 -25.65 -27.88
C VAL A 280 65.40 -27.05 -27.76
N LEU A 281 64.61 -28.05 -27.38
CA LEU A 281 65.03 -29.46 -27.39
C LEU A 281 65.37 -29.95 -28.81
N GLN A 282 64.62 -29.52 -29.83
CA GLN A 282 64.90 -29.85 -31.24
C GLN A 282 66.12 -29.13 -31.83
N LEU A 283 66.56 -28.01 -31.22
CA LEU A 283 67.75 -27.27 -31.64
C LEU A 283 69.04 -27.76 -30.97
N LEU A 284 68.92 -28.52 -29.87
CA LEU A 284 70.04 -29.04 -29.08
C LEU A 284 70.25 -30.56 -29.24
N GLY A 285 69.27 -31.28 -29.79
CA GLY A 285 69.36 -32.69 -30.18
C GLY A 285 69.55 -32.84 -31.68
#